data_AF-A0A136KRS9-F1
#
_entry.id   AF-A0A136KRS9-F1
#
_cell.length_a   1.000
_cell.length_b   1.000
_cell.length_c   1.000
_cell.angle_alpha   90.00
_cell.angle_beta   90.00
_cell.angle_gamma   90.00
#
_symmetry.space_group_name_H-M   'P 1'
#
loop_
_entity.id
_entity.type
_entity.pdbx_description
1 polymer ?
#
loop_
_entity_poly.entity_id
_entity_poly.type
_entity_poly.pdbx_seq_one_letter_code
_entity_poly.pdbx_strand_id
1 'polypeptide(L)'
;MMWIETSSLQKKLGIKTFLVDAEPASQSGLEADSAGSFSGLISWLESLNLKDLMPNFKSKDSVLAILSSTPAVLNSLLLNLESDAWSRKAEKEDWNLLELICHLRDTEREIHNMQIKLFNGHEEPFIPRPDTGVWASQRDYAHEHGLSALAEYNEARRENINLLKNISDDAWNRKARHAIFGPTNFLEVIGFMADHDRLHVQQTFDILKKL
;
A
#
# COMPACT_ATOMS: atom_id res chain seq x y z
N MET A 1 6.58 -8.09 23.08
CA MET A 1 7.92 -7.70 22.59
C MET A 1 7.78 -7.37 21.09
N MET A 2 7.14 -6.23 20.78
CA MET A 2 6.65 -5.87 19.43
C MET A 2 7.03 -4.42 19.07
N TRP A 3 8.01 -3.86 19.77
CA TRP A 3 8.39 -2.44 19.67
C TRP A 3 9.65 -2.18 18.84
N ILE A 4 10.48 -3.21 18.61
CA ILE A 4 11.78 -3.05 17.92
C ILE A 4 11.61 -3.04 16.38
N GLU A 5 10.54 -3.63 15.84
CA GLU A 5 10.33 -3.66 14.39
C GLU A 5 9.67 -2.39 13.83
N THR A 6 8.81 -1.72 14.60
CA THR A 6 7.98 -0.61 14.09
C THR A 6 8.80 0.64 13.79
N SER A 7 9.76 0.99 14.64
CA SER A 7 10.66 2.15 14.50
C SER A 7 11.49 2.14 13.21
N SER A 8 11.98 0.96 12.82
CA SER A 8 12.73 0.76 11.57
C SER A 8 11.90 1.05 10.31
N LEU A 9 10.60 0.77 10.35
CA LEU A 9 9.66 1.00 9.25
C LEU A 9 9.30 2.48 9.11
N GLN A 10 9.11 3.20 10.23
CA GLN A 10 8.78 4.63 10.18
C GLN A 10 9.91 5.47 9.57
N LYS A 11 11.16 5.17 9.95
CA LYS A 11 12.34 5.83 9.38
C LYS A 11 12.46 5.57 7.86
N LYS A 12 12.18 4.35 7.41
CA LYS A 12 12.14 3.99 5.98
C LYS A 12 11.01 4.67 5.20
N LEU A 13 9.92 5.04 5.87
CA LEU A 13 8.82 5.83 5.32
C LEU A 13 9.11 7.34 5.30
N GLY A 14 10.27 7.76 5.81
CA GLY A 14 10.63 9.18 5.97
C GLY A 14 9.86 9.87 7.10
N ILE A 15 9.21 9.12 7.99
CA ILE A 15 8.51 9.68 9.14
C ILE A 15 9.56 10.04 10.18
N LYS A 16 9.67 11.33 10.49
CA LYS A 16 10.60 11.80 11.52
C LYS A 16 10.13 11.37 12.90
N THR A 17 11.04 10.80 13.69
CA THR A 17 10.74 10.31 15.05
C THR A 17 11.61 11.00 16.10
N PHE A 18 11.01 11.30 17.25
CA PHE A 18 11.70 11.86 18.41
C PHE A 18 11.40 10.99 19.63
N LEU A 19 12.44 10.47 20.27
CA LEU A 19 12.32 9.68 21.49
C LEU A 19 12.27 10.62 22.71
N VAL A 20 11.16 10.61 23.45
CA VAL A 20 11.04 11.38 24.69
C VAL A 20 11.56 10.54 25.86
N ASP A 21 12.73 10.90 26.38
CA ASP A 21 13.36 10.26 27.54
C ASP A 21 13.49 11.27 28.70
N ALA A 22 13.43 10.77 29.94
CA ALA A 22 13.54 11.60 31.14
C ALA A 22 14.96 12.14 31.39
N GLU A 23 15.99 11.53 30.80
CA GLU A 23 17.39 11.97 30.93
C GLU A 23 17.92 12.60 29.63
N PRO A 24 18.45 13.83 29.68
CA PRO A 24 18.85 14.60 28.49
C PRO A 24 20.12 14.08 27.77
N ALA A 25 20.72 12.98 28.24
CA ALA A 25 21.96 12.43 27.71
C ALA A 25 21.80 11.08 26.98
N SER A 26 20.57 10.61 26.79
CA SER A 26 20.30 9.43 25.95
C SER A 26 20.52 9.83 24.48
N GLN A 27 21.69 9.49 23.92
CA GLN A 27 21.89 9.53 22.47
C GLN A 27 20.79 8.67 21.86
N SER A 28 20.03 9.22 20.90
CA SER A 28 19.01 8.47 20.18
C SER A 28 19.63 7.15 19.72
N GLY A 29 19.12 6.03 20.22
CA GLY A 29 19.42 4.72 19.66
C GLY A 29 19.13 4.73 18.15
N LEU A 30 19.59 3.70 17.43
CA LEU A 30 19.50 3.55 15.96
C LEU A 30 18.11 3.84 15.32
N GLU A 31 17.08 3.95 16.14
CA GLU A 31 15.66 3.94 15.83
C GLU A 31 14.99 5.33 15.75
N ALA A 32 15.52 6.37 16.40
CA ALA A 32 14.94 7.73 16.38
C ALA A 32 15.83 8.76 15.69
N ASP A 33 15.25 9.80 15.07
CA ASP A 33 16.01 10.89 14.44
C ASP A 33 16.58 11.87 15.48
N SER A 34 15.96 11.95 16.66
CA SER A 34 16.41 12.75 17.79
C SER A 34 15.87 12.16 19.10
N ALA A 35 16.44 12.57 20.23
CA ALA A 35 15.97 12.19 21.56
C ALA A 35 16.13 13.34 22.56
N GLY A 36 15.32 13.35 23.62
CA GLY A 36 15.45 14.34 24.70
C GLY A 36 14.19 14.52 25.55
N SER A 37 14.16 15.61 26.32
CA SER A 37 13.01 15.94 27.16
C SER A 37 11.78 16.39 26.34
N PHE A 38 10.61 16.44 26.99
CA PHE A 38 9.39 16.95 26.36
C PHE A 38 9.53 18.40 25.84
N SER A 39 10.24 19.27 26.57
CA SER A 39 10.54 20.62 26.08
C SER A 39 11.46 20.58 24.85
N GLY A 40 12.40 19.63 24.81
CA GLY A 40 13.23 19.37 23.64
C GLY A 40 12.43 18.91 22.42
N LEU A 41 11.38 18.12 22.61
CA LEU A 41 10.44 17.74 21.54
C LEU A 41 9.76 18.97 20.94
N ILE A 42 9.29 19.92 21.76
CA ILE A 42 8.62 21.13 21.28
C ILE A 42 9.59 21.95 20.42
N SER A 43 10.80 22.24 20.94
CA SER A 43 11.82 22.98 20.19
C SER A 43 12.21 22.27 18.89
N TRP A 44 12.28 20.94 18.91
CA TRP A 44 12.55 20.14 17.71
C TRP A 44 11.41 20.26 16.70
N LEU A 45 10.15 20.12 17.10
CA LEU A 45 8.99 20.29 16.22
C LEU A 45 8.93 21.70 15.61
N GLU A 46 9.22 22.74 16.38
CA GLU A 46 9.27 24.13 15.90
C GLU A 46 10.41 24.39 14.91
N SER A 47 11.48 23.61 14.99
CA SER A 47 12.62 23.70 14.07
C SER A 47 12.38 23.02 12.71
N LEU A 48 11.38 22.14 12.61
CA LEU A 48 11.11 21.35 11.42
C LEU A 48 10.21 22.08 10.43
N ASN A 49 10.44 21.86 9.14
CA ASN A 49 9.45 22.19 8.13
C ASN A 49 8.36 21.10 8.12
N LEU A 50 7.08 21.49 8.14
CA LEU A 50 5.96 20.55 8.01
C LEU A 50 6.07 19.63 6.79
N LYS A 51 6.69 20.10 5.70
CA LYS A 51 6.94 19.27 4.51
C LYS A 51 7.89 18.11 4.79
N ASP A 52 8.82 18.28 5.72
CA ASP A 52 9.79 17.26 6.09
C ASP A 52 9.19 16.19 7.02
N LEU A 53 7.96 16.40 7.49
CA LEU A 53 7.15 15.44 8.25
C LEU A 53 6.22 14.61 7.36
N MET A 54 6.12 14.94 6.06
CA MET A 54 5.25 14.22 5.15
C MET A 54 5.89 12.89 4.73
N PRO A 55 5.17 11.76 4.88
CA PRO A 55 5.69 10.46 4.48
C PRO A 55 5.97 10.42 2.97
N ASN A 56 7.10 9.82 2.60
CA ASN A 56 7.47 9.64 1.20
C ASN A 56 6.98 8.30 0.67
N PHE A 57 5.79 8.26 0.08
CA PHE A 57 5.22 7.03 -0.46
C PHE A 57 5.85 6.52 -1.76
N LYS A 58 6.86 7.20 -2.32
CA LYS A 58 7.47 6.86 -3.62
C LYS A 58 8.79 6.13 -3.51
N SER A 59 9.38 6.01 -2.32
CA SER A 59 10.59 5.20 -2.14
C SER A 59 10.29 3.71 -2.27
N LYS A 60 11.29 2.92 -2.70
CA LYS A 60 11.19 1.45 -2.78
C LYS A 60 10.70 0.84 -1.46
N ASP A 61 11.29 1.25 -0.34
CA ASP A 61 10.92 0.73 0.97
C ASP A 61 9.47 1.07 1.34
N SER A 62 9.02 2.27 1.01
CA SER A 62 7.65 2.71 1.28
C SER A 62 6.63 1.96 0.44
N VAL A 63 6.93 1.78 -0.85
CA VAL A 63 6.10 1.01 -1.78
C VAL A 63 5.97 -0.45 -1.30
N LEU A 64 7.08 -1.11 -0.95
CA LEU A 64 7.05 -2.48 -0.44
C LEU A 64 6.32 -2.58 0.91
N ALA A 65 6.47 -1.59 1.79
CA ALA A 65 5.77 -1.56 3.07
C ALA A 65 4.25 -1.39 2.90
N ILE A 66 3.80 -0.53 1.98
CA ILE A 66 2.38 -0.40 1.64
C ILE A 66 1.85 -1.74 1.14
N LEU A 67 2.46 -2.30 0.09
CA LEU A 67 2.00 -3.55 -0.51
C LEU A 67 1.95 -4.71 0.51
N SER A 68 2.90 -4.75 1.44
CA SER A 68 2.96 -5.78 2.48
C SER A 68 1.94 -5.59 3.59
N SER A 69 1.56 -4.34 3.90
CA SER A 69 0.64 -4.02 5.00
C SER A 69 -0.83 -3.98 4.57
N THR A 70 -1.12 -3.66 3.30
CA THR A 70 -2.51 -3.55 2.80
C THR A 70 -3.37 -4.79 3.12
N PRO A 71 -2.91 -6.04 2.91
CA PRO A 71 -3.70 -7.21 3.32
C PRO A 71 -4.06 -7.17 4.80
N ALA A 72 -3.12 -6.93 5.69
CA ALA A 72 -3.38 -6.89 7.13
C ALA A 72 -4.41 -5.81 7.50
N VAL A 73 -4.33 -4.65 6.86
CA VAL A 73 -5.29 -3.55 7.05
C VAL A 73 -6.69 -3.97 6.61
N LEU A 74 -6.84 -4.53 5.40
CA LEU A 74 -8.14 -4.97 4.88
C LEU A 74 -8.74 -6.11 5.72
N ASN A 75 -7.93 -7.10 6.11
CA ASN A 75 -8.40 -8.19 6.98
C ASN A 75 -8.86 -7.66 8.34
N SER A 76 -8.23 -6.61 8.87
CA SER A 76 -8.63 -6.00 10.14
C SER A 76 -9.92 -5.18 10.00
N LEU A 77 -10.04 -4.38 8.94
CA LEU A 77 -11.22 -3.55 8.68
C LEU A 77 -12.47 -4.39 8.39
N LEU A 78 -12.31 -5.56 7.78
CA LEU A 78 -13.40 -6.43 7.34
C LEU A 78 -13.64 -7.61 8.31
N LEU A 79 -12.96 -7.62 9.45
CA LEU A 79 -13.11 -8.66 10.46
C LEU A 79 -14.53 -8.65 11.04
N ASN A 80 -15.16 -9.82 11.13
CA ASN A 80 -16.50 -9.99 11.68
C ASN A 80 -17.60 -9.16 10.98
N LEU A 81 -17.39 -8.78 9.72
CA LEU A 81 -18.41 -8.07 8.95
C LEU A 81 -19.61 -8.98 8.71
N GLU A 82 -20.82 -8.47 8.99
CA GLU A 82 -22.07 -9.19 8.75
C GLU A 82 -22.27 -9.44 7.24
N SER A 83 -23.00 -10.50 6.89
CA SER A 83 -23.11 -10.96 5.50
C SER A 83 -23.77 -9.94 4.56
N ASP A 84 -24.73 -9.18 5.06
CA ASP A 84 -25.46 -8.15 4.30
C ASP A 84 -24.63 -6.86 4.08
N ALA A 85 -23.71 -6.56 5.00
CA ALA A 85 -22.81 -5.41 4.91
C ALA A 85 -21.86 -5.49 3.70
N TRP A 86 -21.53 -6.69 3.22
CA TRP A 86 -20.70 -6.89 2.02
C TRP A 86 -21.33 -6.32 0.75
N SER A 87 -22.64 -6.48 0.59
CA SER A 87 -23.37 -6.11 -0.62
C SER A 87 -24.09 -4.76 -0.53
N ARG A 88 -24.14 -4.15 0.66
CA ARG A 88 -24.77 -2.84 0.88
C ARG A 88 -24.00 -1.72 0.17
N LYS A 89 -24.72 -0.96 -0.65
CA LYS A 89 -24.19 0.22 -1.34
C LYS A 89 -24.44 1.49 -0.53
N ALA A 90 -23.42 2.34 -0.47
CA ALA A 90 -23.55 3.69 0.12
C ALA A 90 -24.37 4.61 -0.80
N GLU A 91 -24.08 4.60 -2.10
CA GLU A 91 -24.82 5.25 -3.16
C GLU A 91 -25.04 4.26 -4.31
N LYS A 92 -26.11 4.44 -5.09
CA LYS A 92 -26.53 3.45 -6.10
C LYS A 92 -25.42 3.13 -7.13
N GLU A 93 -24.62 4.15 -7.44
CA GLU A 93 -23.60 4.12 -8.49
C GLU A 93 -22.22 3.72 -7.95
N ASP A 94 -22.05 3.68 -6.63
CA ASP A 94 -20.80 3.28 -5.98
C ASP A 94 -20.64 1.76 -5.96
N TRP A 95 -19.39 1.32 -5.85
CA TRP A 95 -19.08 -0.06 -5.48
C TRP A 95 -19.40 -0.33 -4.01
N ASN A 96 -19.97 -1.50 -3.72
CA ASN A 96 -20.01 -2.04 -2.37
C ASN A 96 -18.66 -2.70 -1.99
N LEU A 97 -18.55 -3.18 -0.75
CA LEU A 97 -17.33 -3.83 -0.26
C LEU A 97 -16.99 -5.10 -1.05
N LEU A 98 -18.00 -5.88 -1.44
CA LEU A 98 -17.80 -7.09 -2.25
C LEU A 98 -17.17 -6.77 -3.61
N GLU A 99 -17.74 -5.82 -4.34
CA GLU A 99 -17.24 -5.36 -5.64
C GLU A 99 -15.81 -4.81 -5.53
N LEU A 100 -15.53 -4.05 -4.47
CA LEU A 100 -14.20 -3.48 -4.20
C LEU A 100 -13.15 -4.57 -3.92
N ILE A 101 -13.46 -5.56 -3.10
CA ILE A 101 -12.52 -6.65 -2.79
C ILE A 101 -12.31 -7.58 -3.99
N CYS A 102 -13.35 -7.87 -4.77
CA CYS A 102 -13.20 -8.62 -6.02
C CYS A 102 -12.32 -7.85 -7.04
N HIS A 103 -12.47 -6.53 -7.10
CA HIS A 103 -11.60 -5.67 -7.92
C HIS A 103 -10.13 -5.75 -7.48
N LEU A 104 -9.85 -5.66 -6.18
CA LEU A 104 -8.49 -5.82 -5.65
C LEU A 104 -7.91 -7.21 -5.97
N ARG A 105 -8.70 -8.27 -5.79
CA ARG A 105 -8.31 -9.64 -6.11
C ARG A 105 -7.91 -9.79 -7.59
N ASP A 106 -8.76 -9.34 -8.50
CA ASP A 106 -8.56 -9.55 -9.93
C ASP A 106 -7.44 -8.67 -10.48
N THR A 107 -7.35 -7.41 -10.01
CA THR A 107 -6.23 -6.53 -10.39
C THR A 107 -4.89 -7.06 -9.88
N GLU A 108 -4.84 -7.61 -8.68
CA GLU A 108 -3.62 -8.23 -8.13
C GLU A 108 -3.15 -9.43 -8.96
N ARG A 109 -4.09 -10.30 -9.35
CA ARG A 109 -3.84 -11.53 -10.10
C ARG A 109 -3.47 -11.30 -11.55
N GLU A 110 -4.17 -10.40 -12.24
CA GLU A 110 -4.09 -10.28 -13.69
C GLU A 110 -3.25 -9.08 -14.14
N ILE A 111 -3.34 -7.97 -13.43
CA ILE A 111 -2.65 -6.73 -13.82
C ILE A 111 -1.31 -6.64 -13.13
N HIS A 112 -1.30 -6.60 -11.80
CA HIS A 112 -0.08 -6.39 -11.01
C HIS A 112 0.93 -7.52 -11.20
N ASN A 113 0.48 -8.78 -11.14
CA ASN A 113 1.35 -9.94 -11.38
C ASN A 113 2.00 -9.91 -12.78
N MET A 114 1.22 -9.59 -13.81
CA MET A 114 1.71 -9.46 -15.18
C MET A 114 2.71 -8.32 -15.29
N GLN A 115 2.42 -7.14 -14.73
CA GLN A 115 3.32 -5.99 -14.76
C GLN A 115 4.64 -6.27 -14.06
N ILE A 116 4.64 -6.98 -12.92
CA ILE A 116 5.87 -7.43 -12.24
C ILE A 116 6.68 -8.36 -13.16
N LYS A 117 6.01 -9.33 -13.80
CA LYS A 117 6.67 -10.32 -14.66
C LYS A 117 7.23 -9.74 -15.96
N LEU A 118 6.64 -8.66 -16.51
CA LEU A 118 7.15 -8.01 -17.72
C LEU A 118 8.58 -7.49 -17.59
N PHE A 119 9.02 -7.16 -16.37
CA PHE A 119 10.40 -6.73 -16.14
C PHE A 119 11.39 -7.89 -16.10
N ASN A 120 10.92 -9.14 -16.11
CA ASN A 120 11.76 -10.32 -16.20
C ASN A 120 11.96 -10.73 -17.67
N GLY A 121 13.00 -10.19 -18.32
CA GLY A 121 13.40 -10.61 -19.68
C GLY A 121 13.38 -9.52 -20.76
N HIS A 122 12.95 -8.30 -20.46
CA HIS A 122 12.92 -7.18 -21.40
C HIS A 122 13.69 -5.96 -20.86
N GLU A 123 14.48 -5.30 -21.72
CA GLU A 123 15.28 -4.12 -21.34
C GLU A 123 14.42 -2.85 -21.15
N GLU A 124 13.24 -2.77 -21.79
CA GLU A 124 12.31 -1.64 -21.66
C GLU A 124 10.87 -2.06 -22.00
N PRO A 125 10.14 -2.75 -21.10
CA PRO A 125 8.82 -3.27 -21.40
C PRO A 125 7.78 -2.16 -21.58
N PHE A 126 6.79 -2.43 -22.44
CA PHE A 126 5.56 -1.65 -22.51
C PHE A 126 4.57 -2.15 -21.46
N ILE A 127 4.04 -1.23 -20.64
CA ILE A 127 3.15 -1.55 -19.53
C ILE A 127 1.71 -1.21 -19.92
N PRO A 128 0.87 -2.22 -20.19
CA PRO A 128 -0.52 -1.98 -20.56
C PRO A 128 -1.35 -1.60 -19.33
N ARG A 129 -2.43 -0.86 -19.57
CA ARG A 129 -3.43 -0.52 -18.56
C ARG A 129 -4.85 -0.80 -19.10
N PRO A 130 -5.35 -2.04 -18.97
CA PRO A 130 -6.73 -2.36 -19.29
C PRO A 130 -7.70 -1.53 -18.44
N ASP A 131 -8.88 -1.26 -18.98
CA ASP A 131 -9.98 -0.69 -18.18
C ASP A 131 -10.57 -1.77 -17.28
N THR A 132 -10.23 -1.70 -16.01
CA THR A 132 -10.70 -2.63 -14.97
C THR A 132 -11.99 -2.13 -14.32
N GLY A 133 -12.42 -0.89 -14.58
CA GLY A 133 -13.63 -0.32 -13.98
C GLY A 133 -14.92 -1.03 -14.41
N VAL A 134 -14.88 -1.66 -15.59
CA VAL A 134 -15.99 -2.44 -16.14
C VAL A 134 -16.10 -3.85 -15.57
N TRP A 135 -15.05 -4.36 -14.91
CA TRP A 135 -14.97 -5.77 -14.51
C TRP A 135 -16.04 -6.17 -13.50
N ALA A 136 -16.42 -5.28 -12.60
CA ALA A 136 -17.48 -5.56 -11.62
C ALA A 136 -18.78 -6.04 -12.29
N SER A 137 -19.17 -5.39 -13.38
CA SER A 137 -20.34 -5.79 -14.17
C SER A 137 -20.07 -6.98 -15.09
N GLN A 138 -18.91 -7.03 -15.75
CA GLN A 138 -18.59 -8.07 -16.73
C GLN A 138 -18.35 -9.44 -16.11
N ARG A 139 -17.92 -9.47 -14.85
CA ARG A 139 -17.56 -10.68 -14.10
C ARG A 139 -18.53 -10.99 -12.97
N ASP A 140 -19.64 -10.27 -12.91
CA ASP A 140 -20.73 -10.49 -11.95
C ASP A 140 -20.26 -10.53 -10.48
N TYR A 141 -19.47 -9.53 -10.07
CA TYR A 141 -18.96 -9.46 -8.69
C TYR A 141 -20.08 -9.42 -7.63
N ALA A 142 -21.29 -9.01 -8.01
CA ALA A 142 -22.44 -8.97 -7.12
C ALA A 142 -22.82 -10.34 -6.53
N HIS A 143 -22.44 -11.44 -7.17
CA HIS A 143 -22.75 -12.81 -6.74
C HIS A 143 -21.53 -13.58 -6.20
N GLU A 144 -20.39 -12.91 -6.05
CA GLU A 144 -19.19 -13.48 -5.44
C GLU A 144 -19.30 -13.58 -3.91
N HIS A 145 -18.34 -14.25 -3.28
CA HIS A 145 -18.27 -14.38 -1.82
C HIS A 145 -17.10 -13.55 -1.26
N GLY A 146 -17.42 -12.52 -0.46
CA GLY A 146 -16.46 -11.50 -0.02
C GLY A 146 -15.26 -12.05 0.74
N LEU A 147 -15.48 -12.96 1.70
CA LEU A 147 -14.38 -13.58 2.46
C LEU A 147 -13.48 -14.46 1.57
N SER A 148 -14.06 -15.13 0.57
CA SER A 148 -13.28 -15.92 -0.39
C SER A 148 -12.44 -15.01 -1.27
N ALA A 149 -13.04 -13.94 -1.80
CA ALA A 149 -12.33 -12.95 -2.60
C ALA A 149 -11.17 -12.28 -1.83
N LEU A 150 -11.38 -11.97 -0.53
CA LEU A 150 -10.34 -11.45 0.34
C LEU A 150 -9.19 -12.46 0.57
N ALA A 151 -9.52 -13.74 0.81
CA ALA A 151 -8.51 -14.79 0.97
C ALA A 151 -7.68 -14.98 -0.31
N GLU A 152 -8.34 -14.92 -1.45
CA GLU A 152 -7.72 -15.02 -2.78
C GLU A 152 -6.83 -13.83 -3.11
N TYR A 153 -7.26 -12.62 -2.76
CA TYR A 153 -6.41 -11.42 -2.83
C TYR A 153 -5.17 -11.55 -1.94
N ASN A 154 -5.35 -12.03 -0.70
CA ASN A 154 -4.24 -12.24 0.23
C ASN A 154 -3.18 -13.20 -0.34
N GLU A 155 -3.60 -14.27 -1.01
CA GLU A 155 -2.68 -15.22 -1.67
C GLU A 155 -1.96 -14.58 -2.85
N ALA A 156 -2.70 -13.94 -3.76
CA ALA A 156 -2.10 -13.25 -4.91
C ALA A 156 -1.08 -12.17 -4.47
N ARG A 157 -1.37 -11.44 -3.40
CA ARG A 157 -0.45 -10.45 -2.83
C ARG A 157 0.81 -11.10 -2.25
N ARG A 158 0.68 -12.24 -1.55
CA ARG A 158 1.86 -12.99 -1.05
C ARG A 158 2.77 -13.43 -2.19
N GLU A 159 2.18 -13.95 -3.27
CA GLU A 159 2.94 -14.33 -4.47
C GLU A 159 3.68 -13.13 -5.07
N ASN A 160 2.98 -12.00 -5.27
CA ASN A 160 3.58 -10.80 -5.83
C ASN A 160 4.69 -10.21 -4.94
N ILE A 161 4.51 -10.19 -3.62
CA ILE A 161 5.56 -9.77 -2.69
C ILE A 161 6.78 -10.68 -2.79
N ASN A 162 6.59 -12.00 -2.92
CA ASN A 162 7.70 -12.94 -3.08
C ASN A 162 8.44 -12.71 -4.39
N LEU A 163 7.76 -12.36 -5.48
CA LEU A 163 8.41 -11.95 -6.73
C LEU A 163 9.25 -10.69 -6.52
N LEU A 164 8.67 -9.66 -5.91
CA LEU A 164 9.33 -8.36 -5.68
C LEU A 164 10.58 -8.46 -4.79
N LYS A 165 10.56 -9.35 -3.79
CA LYS A 165 11.72 -9.60 -2.91
C LYS A 165 12.94 -10.18 -3.64
N ASN A 166 12.72 -10.86 -4.77
CA ASN A 166 13.79 -11.48 -5.55
C ASN A 166 14.31 -10.58 -6.69
N ILE A 167 13.80 -9.35 -6.81
CA ILE A 167 14.27 -8.38 -7.81
C ILE A 167 15.55 -7.69 -7.29
N SER A 168 16.60 -7.70 -8.11
CA SER A 168 17.86 -7.00 -7.81
C SER A 168 17.65 -5.49 -7.71
N ASP A 169 18.46 -4.82 -6.87
CA ASP A 169 18.33 -3.37 -6.65
C ASP A 169 18.44 -2.55 -7.94
N ASP A 170 19.34 -2.93 -8.86
CA ASP A 170 19.52 -2.24 -10.14
C ASP A 170 18.28 -2.32 -11.04
N ALA A 171 17.48 -3.38 -10.93
CA ALA A 171 16.29 -3.57 -11.76
C ALA A 171 15.15 -2.60 -11.39
N TRP A 172 15.16 -2.01 -10.19
CA TRP A 172 14.16 -1.01 -9.77
C TRP A 172 14.21 0.28 -10.59
N ASN A 173 15.37 0.60 -11.16
CA ASN A 173 15.54 1.76 -12.04
C ASN A 173 15.44 1.41 -13.53
N ARG A 174 15.12 0.15 -13.87
CA ARG A 174 14.95 -0.27 -15.27
C ARG A 174 13.81 0.53 -15.91
N LYS A 175 14.09 1.10 -17.08
CA LYS A 175 13.13 1.92 -17.83
C LYS A 175 11.98 1.07 -18.35
N ALA A 176 10.84 1.72 -18.56
CA ALA A 176 9.67 1.15 -19.20
C ALA A 176 8.83 2.28 -19.83
N ARG A 177 7.80 1.89 -20.59
CA ARG A 177 6.82 2.84 -21.14
C ARG A 177 5.42 2.44 -20.71
N HIS A 178 4.75 3.28 -19.93
CA HIS A 178 3.37 3.07 -19.49
C HIS A 178 2.37 3.59 -20.54
N ALA A 179 1.29 2.83 -20.75
CA ALA A 179 0.25 3.18 -21.73
C ALA A 179 -0.38 4.57 -21.49
N ILE A 180 -0.47 5.00 -20.22
CA ILE A 180 -1.08 6.28 -19.82
C ILE A 180 -0.04 7.36 -19.49
N PHE A 181 1.04 6.98 -18.78
CA PHE A 181 1.97 7.94 -18.18
C PHE A 181 3.22 8.17 -19.02
N GLY A 182 3.41 7.42 -20.11
CA GLY A 182 4.57 7.54 -20.99
C GLY A 182 5.83 6.94 -20.36
N PRO A 183 7.02 7.55 -20.55
CA PRO A 183 8.27 7.05 -20.00
C PRO A 183 8.21 6.91 -18.47
N THR A 184 8.65 5.75 -17.96
CA THR A 184 8.62 5.42 -16.54
C THR A 184 9.75 4.42 -16.19
N ASN A 185 9.77 3.90 -14.96
CA ASN A 185 10.66 2.81 -14.54
C ASN A 185 9.92 1.77 -13.69
N PHE A 186 10.61 0.69 -13.31
CA PHE A 186 10.01 -0.39 -12.52
C PHE A 186 9.45 0.10 -11.18
N LEU A 187 10.21 0.91 -10.44
CA LEU A 187 9.77 1.46 -9.15
C LEU A 187 8.48 2.26 -9.27
N GLU A 188 8.36 3.10 -10.30
CA GLU A 188 7.15 3.89 -10.54
C GLU A 188 5.95 3.00 -10.88
N VAL A 189 6.14 1.95 -11.69
CA VAL A 189 5.08 0.98 -12.01
C VAL A 189 4.56 0.30 -10.76
N ILE A 190 5.44 -0.19 -9.88
CA ILE A 190 5.04 -0.78 -8.60
C ILE A 190 4.48 0.29 -7.65
N GLY A 191 4.96 1.53 -7.75
CA GLY A 191 4.41 2.69 -7.04
C GLY A 191 2.94 2.96 -7.39
N PHE A 192 2.53 2.74 -8.64
CA PHE A 192 1.11 2.85 -9.02
C PHE A 192 0.25 1.77 -8.35
N MET A 193 0.80 0.58 -8.07
CA MET A 193 0.12 -0.46 -7.29
C MET A 193 -0.09 0.01 -5.84
N ALA A 194 0.94 0.61 -5.24
CA ALA A 194 0.84 1.15 -3.87
C ALA A 194 -0.14 2.33 -3.78
N ASP A 195 -0.21 3.20 -4.79
CA ASP A 195 -1.22 4.27 -4.85
C ASP A 195 -2.64 3.69 -4.95
N HIS A 196 -2.82 2.66 -5.77
CA HIS A 196 -4.09 1.94 -5.96
C HIS A 196 -4.58 1.27 -4.68
N ASP A 197 -3.69 0.60 -3.96
CA ASP A 197 -3.96 0.03 -2.63
C ASP A 197 -4.45 1.10 -1.64
N ARG A 198 -3.71 2.21 -1.52
CA ARG A 198 -4.05 3.28 -0.57
C ARG A 198 -5.41 3.90 -0.88
N LEU A 199 -5.71 4.09 -2.17
CA LEU A 199 -7.02 4.57 -2.62
C LEU A 199 -8.14 3.63 -2.15
N HIS A 200 -8.00 2.32 -2.37
CA HIS A 200 -9.07 1.38 -2.04
C HIS A 200 -9.15 1.00 -0.56
N VAL A 201 -8.07 1.15 0.20
CA VAL A 201 -8.12 1.13 1.68
C VAL A 201 -8.95 2.31 2.19
N GLN A 202 -8.70 3.52 1.67
CA GLN A 202 -9.48 4.70 2.03
C GLN A 202 -10.95 4.53 1.65
N GLN A 203 -11.22 4.04 0.44
CA GLN A 203 -12.58 3.77 -0.02
C GLN A 203 -13.30 2.72 0.85
N THR A 204 -12.60 1.63 1.24
CA THR A 204 -13.13 0.62 2.19
C THR A 204 -13.52 1.29 3.52
N PHE A 205 -12.64 2.12 4.08
CA PHE A 205 -12.90 2.82 5.33
C PHE A 205 -14.11 3.77 5.22
N ASP A 206 -14.22 4.50 4.12
CA ASP A 206 -15.33 5.44 3.90
C ASP A 206 -16.67 4.72 3.71
N ILE A 207 -16.69 3.53 3.07
CA ILE A 207 -17.90 2.70 2.98
C ILE A 207 -18.29 2.22 4.38
N LEU A 208 -17.36 1.66 5.15
CA LEU A 208 -17.63 1.14 6.51
C LEU A 208 -18.21 2.21 7.44
N LYS A 209 -17.78 3.47 7.31
CA LYS A 209 -18.33 4.59 8.10
C LYS A 209 -19.78 4.95 7.78
N LYS A 210 -20.29 4.53 6.62
CA LYS A 210 -21.65 4.82 6.15
C LYS A 210 -22.61 3.65 6.37
N LEU A 211 -22.11 2.47 6.75
CA LEU A 211 -22.93 1.30 7.09
C LEU A 211 -23.59 1.47 8.46
#